data_AF-A0A950G493-F1
#
_entry.id   AF-A0A950G493-F1
#
_cell.length_a   1.000
_cell.length_b   1.000
_cell.length_c   1.000
_cell.angle_alpha   90.00
_cell.angle_beta   90.00
_cell.angle_gamma   90.00
#
_symmetry.space_group_name_H-M   'P 1'
#
loop_
_entity.id
_entity.type
_entity.pdbx_description
1 polymer ?
#
loop_
_entity_poly.entity_id
_entity_poly.type
_entity_poly.pdbx_seq_one_letter_code
_entity_poly.pdbx_strand_id
1 'polypeptide(L)'
;VDDGNQTGAIPTNQLSAQQAKDDPLAYVYLPYENQGTIFASGVDFALQFKDKISGWGSYGVNFEGTLTTRHGYQYAGASSVSDLGVYGDFGVTPRWRHALTFTTTVGNWNGSLTQNFTSSYQDYNGTETISASYPATRTVSANQVWDGQLGYRGVKNLELIGGIKNLFDKAPPLSRNELFFQTGYDSQYASPLGRTYYLRLKYKFL
;
A
#
# COMPACT_ATOMS: atom_id res chain seq x y z
N VAL A 1 -9.75 -22.47 3.64
CA VAL A 1 -9.64 -22.23 5.10
C VAL A 1 -8.42 -23.01 5.52
N ASP A 2 -7.29 -22.33 5.65
CA ASP A 2 -6.07 -22.90 6.18
C ASP A 2 -6.27 -23.04 7.69
N ASP A 3 -6.19 -24.27 8.19
CA ASP A 3 -6.60 -24.63 9.55
C ASP A 3 -5.51 -24.40 10.60
N GLY A 4 -4.39 -23.77 10.21
CA GLY A 4 -3.34 -23.34 11.14
C GLY A 4 -2.64 -24.48 11.88
N ASN A 5 -2.85 -25.73 11.48
CA ASN A 5 -2.35 -26.92 12.18
C ASN A 5 -1.15 -27.59 11.52
N GLN A 6 -0.52 -26.95 10.54
CA GLN A 6 0.75 -27.44 9.99
C GLN A 6 1.93 -26.81 10.74
N THR A 7 2.27 -27.42 11.88
CA THR A 7 3.56 -27.23 12.58
C THR A 7 4.68 -27.90 11.78
N GLY A 8 4.96 -27.36 10.60
CA GLY A 8 6.20 -27.65 9.88
C GLY A 8 7.33 -26.90 10.56
N ALA A 9 8.05 -27.57 11.48
CA ALA A 9 9.31 -27.06 12.00
C ALA A 9 10.26 -26.76 10.82
N ILE A 10 10.53 -25.49 10.56
CA ILE A 10 11.57 -25.07 9.61
C ILE A 10 12.91 -25.36 10.29
N PRO A 11 13.85 -26.06 9.62
CA PRO A 11 15.13 -26.44 10.24
C PRO A 11 15.87 -25.20 10.73
N THR A 12 16.26 -25.21 12.01
CA THR A 12 16.97 -24.11 12.67
C THR A 12 18.37 -23.95 12.09
N ASN A 13 18.73 -22.74 11.66
CA ASN A 13 20.12 -22.37 11.45
C ASN A 13 20.77 -22.19 12.83
N GLN A 14 21.37 -23.26 13.35
CA GLN A 14 22.27 -23.17 14.49
C GLN A 14 23.48 -22.34 14.06
N LEU A 15 23.57 -21.08 14.52
CA LEU A 15 24.82 -20.33 14.43
C LEU A 15 25.74 -20.89 15.50
N SER A 16 26.65 -21.79 15.10
CA SER A 16 27.75 -22.20 15.96
C SER A 16 28.61 -20.97 16.23
N ALA A 17 28.72 -20.59 17.51
CA ALA A 17 29.74 -19.63 17.92
C ALA A 17 31.08 -20.23 17.50
N GLN A 18 31.81 -19.51 16.65
CA GLN A 18 33.10 -19.95 16.16
C GLN A 18 34.00 -20.16 17.40
N GLN A 19 34.32 -21.43 17.67
CA GLN A 19 35.12 -21.99 18.76
C GLN A 19 36.14 -21.02 19.38
N ALA A 20 35.71 -20.14 20.28
CA ALA A 20 36.59 -19.50 21.24
C ALA A 20 36.66 -20.43 22.46
N LYS A 21 37.83 -21.02 22.70
CA LYS A 21 38.08 -22.05 23.73
C LYS A 21 37.67 -21.63 25.15
N ASP A 22 37.57 -20.32 25.39
CA ASP A 22 37.26 -19.71 26.68
C ASP A 22 35.90 -18.95 26.68
N ASP A 23 35.08 -19.08 25.62
CA ASP A 23 33.72 -18.53 25.60
C ASP A 23 32.74 -19.56 26.21
N PRO A 24 32.05 -19.25 27.33
CA PRO A 24 31.10 -20.17 27.95
C PRO A 24 29.84 -20.42 27.09
N LEU A 25 29.65 -19.67 26.00
CA LEU A 25 28.50 -19.80 25.11
C LEU A 25 28.74 -20.82 23.99
N ALA A 26 28.24 -22.06 24.17
CA ALA A 26 28.43 -23.16 23.21
C ALA A 26 27.61 -23.00 21.91
N TYR A 27 26.37 -22.50 22.02
CA TYR A 27 25.48 -22.16 20.91
C TYR A 27 24.36 -21.26 21.41
N VAL A 28 23.75 -20.49 20.51
CA VAL A 28 22.53 -19.73 20.79
C VAL A 28 21.37 -20.45 20.13
N TYR A 29 20.45 -20.97 20.95
CA TYR A 29 19.22 -21.59 20.47
C TYR A 29 18.18 -20.51 20.18
N LEU A 30 17.88 -20.30 18.90
CA LEU A 30 16.85 -19.36 18.43
C LEU A 30 15.76 -20.12 17.68
N PRO A 31 14.80 -20.76 18.39
CA PRO A 31 13.69 -21.42 17.72
C PRO A 31 12.78 -20.37 17.08
N TYR A 32 12.35 -20.61 15.84
CA TYR A 32 11.27 -19.86 15.23
C TYR A 32 9.94 -20.45 15.72
N GLU A 33 9.33 -19.78 16.68
CA GLU A 33 8.00 -20.13 17.17
C GLU A 33 6.98 -19.12 16.66
N ASN A 34 5.82 -19.61 16.19
CA ASN A 34 4.73 -18.71 15.84
C ASN A 34 4.07 -18.22 17.14
N GLN A 35 4.49 -17.06 17.61
CA GLN A 35 4.04 -16.45 18.86
C GLN A 35 2.83 -15.52 18.68
N GLY A 36 2.18 -15.50 17.51
CA GLY A 36 1.00 -14.67 17.32
C GLY A 36 0.11 -15.01 16.14
N THR A 37 -1.11 -14.47 16.17
CA THR A 37 -2.12 -14.63 15.13
C THR A 37 -2.45 -13.26 14.54
N ILE A 38 -2.47 -13.14 13.22
CA ILE A 38 -3.04 -11.99 12.51
C ILE A 38 -4.46 -12.35 12.10
N PHE A 39 -5.41 -11.44 12.30
CA PHE A 39 -6.79 -11.61 11.87
C PHE A 39 -7.22 -10.45 10.99
N ALA A 40 -7.97 -10.74 9.93
CA ALA A 40 -8.48 -9.74 9.01
C ALA A 40 -9.85 -10.12 8.45
N SER A 41 -10.73 -9.14 8.26
CA SER A 41 -11.98 -9.29 7.51
C SER A 41 -12.34 -7.98 6.82
N GLY A 42 -13.03 -8.08 5.69
CA GLY A 42 -13.43 -6.91 4.91
C GLY A 42 -14.44 -7.26 3.81
N VAL A 43 -14.79 -6.24 3.05
CA VAL A 43 -15.65 -6.33 1.86
C VAL A 43 -14.91 -5.65 0.70
N ASP A 44 -14.79 -6.37 -0.40
CA ASP A 44 -14.21 -5.84 -1.63
C ASP A 44 -15.30 -5.49 -2.65
N PHE A 45 -15.08 -4.38 -3.35
CA PHE A 45 -15.99 -3.80 -4.32
C PHE A 45 -15.28 -3.74 -5.67
N ALA A 46 -15.94 -4.24 -6.71
CA ALA A 46 -15.47 -4.12 -8.08
C ALA A 46 -16.64 -3.68 -8.97
N LEU A 47 -16.44 -2.60 -9.72
CA LEU A 47 -17.39 -2.11 -10.72
C LEU A 47 -16.64 -1.82 -12.02
N GLN A 48 -17.18 -2.33 -13.12
CA GLN A 48 -16.73 -2.02 -14.46
C GLN A 48 -17.91 -1.59 -15.30
N PHE A 49 -17.84 -0.38 -15.83
CA PHE A 49 -18.79 0.17 -16.77
C PHE A 49 -18.07 0.58 -18.05
N LYS A 50 -18.70 0.29 -19.20
CA LYS A 50 -18.20 0.70 -20.50
C LYS A 50 -19.38 0.97 -21.43
N ASP A 51 -19.32 2.10 -22.09
CA ASP A 51 -20.32 2.50 -23.07
C ASP A 51 -19.68 3.12 -24.30
N LYS A 52 -20.42 3.13 -25.41
CA LYS A 52 -20.02 3.73 -26.67
C LYS A 52 -21.12 4.67 -27.15
N ILE A 53 -20.80 5.95 -27.16
CA ILE A 53 -21.71 6.99 -27.63
C ILE A 53 -21.41 7.27 -29.10
N SER A 54 -22.42 7.13 -29.95
CA SER A 54 -22.29 7.38 -31.39
C SER A 54 -21.76 8.78 -31.65
N GLY A 55 -20.67 8.90 -32.42
CA GLY A 55 -20.00 10.18 -32.71
C GLY A 55 -19.06 10.72 -31.62
N TRP A 56 -19.15 10.21 -30.38
CA TRP A 56 -18.40 10.74 -29.23
C TRP A 56 -17.36 9.75 -28.67
N GLY A 57 -17.26 8.54 -29.23
CA GLY A 57 -16.26 7.54 -28.83
C GLY A 57 -16.75 6.58 -27.74
N SER A 58 -15.82 5.91 -27.08
CA SER A 58 -16.12 5.00 -25.96
C SER A 58 -15.64 5.56 -24.64
N TYR A 59 -16.43 5.35 -23.60
CA TYR A 59 -16.15 5.79 -22.23
C TYR A 59 -16.19 4.57 -21.31
N GLY A 60 -15.44 4.62 -20.23
CA GLY A 60 -15.48 3.57 -19.22
C GLY A 60 -15.12 4.08 -17.84
N VAL A 61 -15.67 3.41 -16.84
CA VAL A 61 -15.37 3.61 -15.43
C VAL A 61 -14.97 2.26 -14.86
N ASN A 62 -13.82 2.20 -14.21
CA ASN A 62 -13.39 1.05 -13.42
C ASN A 62 -13.21 1.52 -11.97
N PHE A 63 -13.78 0.79 -11.02
CA PHE A 63 -13.66 1.06 -9.60
C PHE A 63 -13.32 -0.23 -8.87
N GLU A 64 -12.25 -0.18 -8.09
CA GLU A 64 -11.83 -1.24 -7.18
C GLU A 64 -11.65 -0.63 -5.79
N GLY A 65 -12.35 -1.15 -4.79
CA GLY A 65 -12.30 -0.62 -3.44
C GLY A 65 -12.36 -1.72 -2.38
N THR A 66 -11.71 -1.50 -1.25
CA THR A 66 -11.68 -2.43 -0.13
C THR A 66 -12.09 -1.69 1.14
N LEU A 67 -13.13 -2.22 1.80
CA LEU A 67 -13.55 -1.85 3.15
C LEU A 67 -13.04 -2.89 4.14
N THR A 68 -12.02 -2.55 4.91
CA THR A 68 -11.56 -3.41 5.99
C THR A 68 -12.42 -3.17 7.22
N THR A 69 -13.07 -4.23 7.71
CA THR A 69 -13.97 -4.17 8.88
C THR A 69 -13.29 -4.65 10.15
N ARG A 70 -12.28 -5.50 10.03
CA ARG A 70 -11.44 -5.98 11.13
C ARG A 70 -10.02 -6.20 10.62
N HIS A 71 -9.04 -5.72 11.37
CA HIS A 71 -7.64 -6.08 11.19
C HIS A 71 -6.94 -5.97 12.54
N GLY A 72 -5.94 -6.81 12.78
CA GLY A 72 -5.17 -6.78 14.00
C GLY A 72 -4.39 -8.05 14.24
N TYR A 73 -3.79 -8.13 15.41
CA TYR A 73 -2.92 -9.23 15.81
C TYR A 73 -3.13 -9.60 17.28
N GLN A 74 -2.67 -10.78 17.66
CA GLN A 74 -2.70 -11.27 19.03
C GLN A 74 -1.43 -12.06 19.30
N TYR A 75 -0.66 -11.65 20.31
CA TYR A 75 0.45 -12.45 20.82
C TYR A 75 -0.06 -13.57 21.72
N ALA A 76 0.67 -14.68 21.79
CA ALA A 76 0.36 -15.81 22.67
C ALA A 76 0.23 -15.33 24.12
N GLY A 77 -0.90 -15.64 24.76
CA GLY A 77 -1.19 -15.23 26.15
C GLY A 77 -1.59 -13.76 26.34
N ALA A 78 -1.63 -12.95 25.27
CA ALA A 78 -2.06 -11.55 25.32
C ALA A 78 -3.48 -11.35 24.75
N SER A 79 -4.07 -10.20 25.06
CA SER A 79 -5.30 -9.74 24.39
C SER A 79 -5.00 -9.33 22.94
N SER A 80 -6.02 -9.41 22.08
CA SER A 80 -5.89 -8.93 20.70
C SER A 80 -5.78 -7.41 20.64
N VAL A 81 -4.98 -6.94 19.67
CA VAL A 81 -4.78 -5.52 19.36
C VAL A 81 -5.33 -5.27 17.95
N SER A 82 -6.07 -4.18 17.79
CA SER A 82 -6.58 -3.73 16.49
C SER A 82 -5.68 -2.62 15.95
N ASP A 83 -5.21 -2.77 14.73
CA ASP A 83 -4.47 -1.76 13.94
C ASP A 83 -5.37 -1.17 12.82
N LEU A 84 -6.69 -1.39 12.92
CA LEU A 84 -7.65 -0.90 11.95
C LEU A 84 -7.81 0.63 12.06
N GLY A 85 -7.21 1.35 11.12
CA GLY A 85 -7.16 2.80 11.05
C GLY A 85 -6.46 3.46 12.23
N VAL A 86 -5.57 2.71 12.88
CA VAL A 86 -4.69 3.16 13.97
C VAL A 86 -3.36 2.44 13.85
N TYR A 87 -2.26 3.16 14.04
CA TYR A 87 -0.92 2.59 14.01
C TYR A 87 -0.71 1.59 15.16
N GLY A 88 -0.14 0.43 14.84
CA GLY A 88 0.29 -0.59 15.80
C GLY A 88 1.62 -1.23 15.39
N ASP A 89 1.97 -2.35 16.02
CA ASP A 89 3.28 -3.01 15.87
C ASP A 89 3.68 -3.36 14.43
N PHE A 90 2.71 -3.61 13.56
CA PHE A 90 2.94 -3.96 12.15
C PHE A 90 2.51 -2.86 11.17
N GLY A 91 2.34 -1.64 11.69
CA GLY A 91 1.94 -0.47 10.93
C GLY A 91 0.45 -0.22 11.09
N VAL A 92 -0.17 0.29 10.05
CA VAL A 92 -1.60 0.63 10.06
C VAL A 92 -2.31 -0.06 8.93
N THR A 93 -3.55 -0.49 9.18
CA THR A 93 -4.46 -0.98 8.14
C THR A 93 -5.56 0.04 7.90
N PRO A 94 -5.59 0.76 6.76
CA PRO A 94 -6.63 1.74 6.47
C PRO A 94 -8.01 1.11 6.41
N ARG A 95 -9.03 1.81 6.91
CA ARG A 95 -10.42 1.33 6.87
C ARG A 95 -10.97 1.23 5.44
N TRP A 96 -10.57 2.17 4.59
CA TRP A 96 -11.02 2.26 3.20
C TRP A 96 -9.88 2.64 2.27
N ARG A 97 -9.82 1.97 1.12
CA ARG A 97 -8.93 2.29 0.00
C ARG A 97 -9.65 2.02 -1.32
N HIS A 98 -9.34 2.78 -2.36
CA HIS A 98 -9.83 2.48 -3.71
C HIS A 98 -8.95 3.07 -4.82
N ALA A 99 -9.14 2.52 -6.02
CA ALA A 99 -8.75 3.11 -7.29
C ALA A 99 -10.00 3.32 -8.16
N LEU A 100 -10.24 4.55 -8.61
CA LEU A 100 -11.32 4.92 -9.52
C LEU A 100 -10.74 5.45 -10.82
N THR A 101 -10.94 4.76 -11.93
CA THR A 101 -10.37 5.08 -13.24
C THR A 101 -11.48 5.42 -14.23
N PHE A 102 -11.44 6.64 -14.75
CA PHE A 102 -12.20 7.05 -15.93
C PHE A 102 -11.34 6.82 -17.17
N THR A 103 -11.94 6.29 -18.23
CA THR A 103 -11.26 6.04 -19.50
C THR A 103 -12.10 6.58 -20.65
N THR A 104 -11.43 7.05 -21.69
CA THR A 104 -12.07 7.46 -22.93
C THR A 104 -11.24 7.04 -24.14
N THR A 105 -11.90 6.80 -25.27
CA THR A 105 -11.25 6.61 -26.56
C THR A 105 -12.09 7.31 -27.62
N VAL A 106 -11.47 8.27 -28.30
CA VAL A 106 -12.12 9.08 -29.35
C VAL A 106 -11.19 9.13 -30.56
N GLY A 107 -11.62 8.49 -31.65
CA GLY A 107 -10.78 8.34 -32.85
C GLY A 107 -9.45 7.65 -32.52
N ASN A 108 -8.34 8.34 -32.82
CA ASN A 108 -6.98 7.85 -32.59
C ASN A 108 -6.46 8.11 -31.17
N TRP A 109 -7.22 8.80 -30.32
CA TRP A 109 -6.84 9.17 -28.96
C TRP A 109 -7.46 8.22 -27.95
N ASN A 110 -6.69 7.88 -26.93
CA ASN A 110 -7.17 7.25 -25.71
C ASN A 110 -6.67 8.02 -24.49
N GLY A 111 -7.47 8.11 -23.45
CA GLY A 111 -7.10 8.81 -22.23
C GLY A 111 -7.62 8.10 -21.00
N SER A 112 -6.94 8.30 -19.88
CA SER A 112 -7.41 7.86 -18.57
C SER A 112 -7.10 8.87 -17.48
N LEU A 113 -7.98 8.92 -16.48
CA LEU A 113 -7.80 9.66 -15.24
C LEU A 113 -8.13 8.71 -14.08
N THR A 114 -7.16 8.48 -13.19
CA THR A 114 -7.29 7.57 -12.05
C THR A 114 -7.15 8.33 -10.75
N GLN A 115 -8.15 8.22 -9.87
CA GLN A 115 -8.04 8.62 -8.47
C GLN A 115 -7.59 7.41 -7.63
N ASN A 116 -6.46 7.55 -6.95
CA ASN A 116 -6.03 6.62 -5.91
C ASN A 116 -6.32 7.24 -4.55
N PHE A 117 -7.03 6.54 -3.67
CA PHE A 117 -7.43 7.04 -2.35
C PHE A 117 -7.12 6.03 -1.24
N THR A 118 -6.62 6.55 -0.12
CA THR A 118 -6.45 5.83 1.14
C THR A 118 -6.98 6.70 2.28
N SER A 119 -7.87 6.12 3.10
CA SER A 119 -8.47 6.80 4.26
C SER A 119 -7.44 7.26 5.30
N SER A 120 -7.80 8.28 6.08
CA SER A 120 -7.02 8.75 7.23
C SER A 120 -6.92 7.70 8.33
N TYR A 121 -5.90 7.82 9.17
CA TYR A 121 -5.68 6.93 10.30
C TYR A 121 -4.98 7.65 11.46
N GLN A 122 -5.01 7.04 12.65
CA GLN A 122 -4.28 7.55 13.80
C GLN A 122 -2.80 7.16 13.67
N ASP A 123 -1.94 8.18 13.70
CA ASP A 123 -0.50 8.07 13.50
C ASP A 123 0.17 7.39 14.70
N TYR A 124 1.45 7.05 14.54
CA TYR A 124 2.26 6.55 15.64
C TYR A 124 2.28 7.53 16.82
N ASN A 125 2.03 7.00 18.01
CA ASN A 125 2.04 7.73 19.27
C ASN A 125 3.07 7.12 20.23
N GLY A 126 4.33 7.52 20.10
CA GLY A 126 5.39 7.15 21.03
C GLY A 126 5.40 8.05 22.26
N THR A 127 4.34 8.03 23.08
CA THR A 127 4.19 8.91 24.26
C THR A 127 5.40 8.94 25.20
N GLU A 128 6.26 7.92 25.17
CA GLU A 128 7.47 7.82 25.98
C GLU A 128 8.61 8.75 25.54
N THR A 129 8.60 9.25 24.29
CA THR A 129 9.64 10.12 23.72
C THR A 129 9.18 11.55 23.43
N ILE A 130 7.94 11.90 23.75
CA ILE A 130 7.34 13.20 23.40
C ILE A 130 7.02 14.04 24.63
N SER A 131 7.40 15.33 24.60
CA SER A 131 7.12 16.29 25.69
C SER A 131 5.62 16.38 25.98
N ALA A 132 5.23 16.65 27.23
CA ALA A 132 3.84 16.83 27.65
C ALA A 132 3.07 17.93 26.87
N SER A 133 3.78 18.86 26.23
CA SER A 133 3.24 19.91 25.37
C SER A 133 2.94 19.48 23.93
N TYR A 134 3.31 18.27 23.52
CA TYR A 134 3.11 17.76 22.17
C TYR A 134 1.82 16.92 22.11
N PRO A 135 0.98 17.05 21.06
CA PRO A 135 -0.24 16.27 20.97
C PRO A 135 0.09 14.78 20.92
N ALA A 136 -0.35 14.07 21.96
CA ALA A 136 -0.20 12.62 22.08
C ALA A 136 -0.79 11.94 20.84
N THR A 137 -2.05 12.26 20.51
CA THR A 137 -2.73 11.69 19.35
C THR A 137 -2.58 12.59 18.14
N ARG A 138 -2.09 12.02 17.03
CA ARG A 138 -2.01 12.67 15.72
C ARG A 138 -2.81 11.87 14.70
N THR A 139 -3.46 12.56 13.77
CA THR A 139 -4.14 11.92 12.64
C THR A 139 -3.37 12.20 11.36
N VAL A 140 -3.02 11.14 10.64
CA VAL A 140 -2.53 11.24 9.26
C VAL A 140 -3.75 11.47 8.38
N SER A 141 -3.71 12.53 7.58
CA SER A 141 -4.81 12.86 6.66
C SER A 141 -4.94 11.83 5.54
N ALA A 142 -6.13 11.73 4.95
CA ALA A 142 -6.36 10.82 3.84
C ALA A 142 -5.43 11.15 2.65
N ASN A 143 -4.81 10.11 2.09
CA ASN A 143 -4.03 10.26 0.87
C ASN A 143 -4.97 10.16 -0.34
N GLN A 144 -4.80 11.07 -1.30
CA GLN A 144 -5.59 11.09 -2.53
C GLN A 144 -4.76 11.72 -3.63
N VAL A 145 -4.44 10.95 -4.65
CA VAL A 145 -3.67 11.42 -5.81
C VAL A 145 -4.42 11.08 -7.09
N TRP A 146 -4.20 11.90 -8.11
CA TRP A 146 -4.80 11.73 -9.43
C TRP A 146 -3.71 11.48 -10.45
N ASP A 147 -3.85 10.42 -11.23
CA ASP A 147 -2.91 10.05 -12.28
C ASP A 147 -3.60 10.19 -13.64
N GLY A 148 -2.91 10.79 -14.61
CA GLY A 148 -3.43 11.03 -15.95
C GLY A 148 -2.58 10.35 -17.01
N GLN A 149 -3.22 9.86 -18.07
CA GLN A 149 -2.55 9.32 -19.24
C GLN A 149 -3.27 9.75 -20.51
N LEU A 150 -2.50 10.05 -21.56
CA LEU A 150 -2.98 10.32 -22.91
C LEU A 150 -2.16 9.50 -23.91
N GLY A 151 -2.84 8.74 -24.76
CA GLY A 151 -2.27 7.91 -25.80
C GLY A 151 -2.77 8.28 -27.20
N TYR A 152 -1.91 8.11 -28.18
CA TYR A 152 -2.20 8.36 -29.60
C TYR A 152 -1.77 7.18 -30.46
N ARG A 153 -2.67 6.73 -31.35
CA ARG A 153 -2.49 5.59 -32.27
C ARG A 153 -2.73 5.95 -33.74
N GLY A 154 -2.61 7.23 -34.11
CA GLY A 154 -2.88 7.66 -35.47
C GLY A 154 -1.79 7.32 -36.48
N VAL A 155 -0.65 6.80 -36.02
CA VAL A 155 0.46 6.35 -36.87
C VAL A 155 0.43 4.83 -36.93
N LYS A 156 0.49 4.27 -38.15
CA LYS A 156 0.50 2.83 -38.37
C LYS A 156 1.64 2.19 -37.58
N ASN A 157 1.34 1.11 -36.86
CA ASN A 157 2.27 0.33 -36.03
C ASN A 157 2.88 1.07 -34.82
N LEU A 158 2.52 2.32 -34.56
CA LEU A 158 3.08 3.13 -33.48
C LEU A 158 1.99 3.60 -32.51
N GLU A 159 2.23 3.40 -31.22
CA GLU A 159 1.46 3.97 -30.13
C GLU A 159 2.38 4.80 -29.23
N LEU A 160 2.03 6.07 -29.06
CA LEU A 160 2.71 6.98 -28.13
C LEU A 160 1.79 7.23 -26.93
N ILE A 161 2.34 7.14 -25.73
CA ILE A 161 1.61 7.37 -24.48
C ILE A 161 2.43 8.31 -23.61
N GLY A 162 1.88 9.47 -23.28
CA GLY A 162 2.39 10.35 -22.24
C GLY A 162 1.53 10.19 -20.97
N GLY A 163 2.15 10.26 -19.81
CA GLY A 163 1.41 10.22 -18.55
C GLY A 163 2.07 11.03 -17.43
N ILE A 164 1.24 11.34 -16.44
CA ILE A 164 1.57 12.12 -15.26
C ILE A 164 1.04 11.37 -14.05
N LYS A 165 1.93 11.02 -13.12
CA LYS A 165 1.54 10.58 -11.78
C LYS A 165 1.44 11.79 -10.85
N ASN A 166 0.48 11.78 -9.93
CA ASN A 166 0.23 12.87 -9.00
C ASN A 166 0.06 14.22 -9.72
N LEU A 167 -0.95 14.28 -10.59
CA LEU A 167 -1.30 15.41 -11.45
C LEU A 167 -1.39 16.75 -10.71
N PHE A 168 -1.81 16.74 -9.44
CA PHE A 168 -1.94 17.94 -8.62
C PHE A 168 -0.74 18.23 -7.71
N ASP A 169 0.34 17.45 -7.84
CA ASP A 169 1.55 17.58 -7.01
C ASP A 169 1.27 17.59 -5.50
N LYS A 170 0.37 16.72 -5.06
CA LYS A 170 0.02 16.60 -3.64
C LYS A 170 1.21 15.98 -2.90
N ALA A 171 1.71 16.67 -1.87
CA ALA A 171 2.68 16.11 -0.95
C ALA A 171 2.08 14.92 -0.18
N PRO A 172 2.87 13.87 0.12
CA PRO A 172 2.38 12.77 0.93
C PRO A 172 1.94 13.27 2.32
N PRO A 173 0.87 12.71 2.92
CA PRO A 173 0.48 13.05 4.27
C PRO A 173 1.61 12.81 5.26
N LEU A 174 1.87 13.80 6.13
CA LEU A 174 2.90 13.70 7.15
C LEU A 174 2.54 12.59 8.16
N SER A 175 3.43 11.62 8.32
CA SER A 175 3.35 10.56 9.33
C SER A 175 4.67 10.45 10.08
N ARG A 176 4.57 10.11 11.38
CA ARG A 176 5.72 9.83 12.23
C ARG A 176 6.30 8.42 12.04
N ASN A 177 5.63 7.57 11.26
CA ASN A 177 5.94 6.15 11.03
C ASN A 177 7.36 5.72 11.48
N GLU A 178 7.43 4.80 12.46
CA GLU A 178 8.68 4.30 13.04
C GLU A 178 9.17 2.98 12.41
N LEU A 179 8.31 2.29 11.66
CA LEU A 179 8.56 0.93 11.16
C LEU A 179 9.41 0.90 9.89
N PHE A 180 9.39 1.97 9.11
CA PHE A 180 10.13 2.06 7.87
C PHE A 180 11.25 3.09 7.97
N PHE A 181 12.31 2.89 7.18
CA PHE A 181 13.45 3.83 7.18
C PHE A 181 13.06 5.22 6.66
N GLN A 182 12.01 5.30 5.83
CA GLN A 182 11.52 6.55 5.28
C GLN A 182 10.77 7.34 6.36
N THR A 183 11.32 8.47 6.76
CA THR A 183 10.71 9.37 7.75
C THR A 183 9.84 10.44 7.11
N GLY A 184 8.77 10.85 7.79
CA GLY A 184 7.96 12.02 7.42
C GLY A 184 6.75 11.70 6.54
N TYR A 185 6.55 10.44 6.16
CA TYR A 185 5.32 9.95 5.52
C TYR A 185 5.25 8.43 5.68
N ASP A 186 4.10 7.84 5.39
CA ASP A 186 3.95 6.39 5.37
C ASP A 186 4.15 5.84 3.95
N SER A 187 5.24 5.11 3.75
CA SER A 187 5.63 4.55 2.46
C SER A 187 4.74 3.41 1.98
N GLN A 188 3.89 2.84 2.83
CA GLN A 188 2.90 1.84 2.40
C GLN A 188 1.76 2.48 1.61
N TYR A 189 1.46 3.76 1.90
CA TYR A 189 0.23 4.42 1.41
C TYR A 189 0.48 5.69 0.60
N ALA A 190 1.69 6.24 0.60
CA ALA A 190 2.04 7.43 -0.14
C ALA A 190 3.44 7.36 -0.78
N SER A 191 3.66 8.18 -1.80
CA SER A 191 4.95 8.28 -2.51
C SER A 191 5.54 9.68 -2.33
N PRO A 192 6.86 9.82 -2.17
CA PRO A 192 7.52 11.12 -2.01
C PRO A 192 7.86 11.79 -3.37
N LEU A 193 7.64 11.10 -4.50
CA LEU A 193 8.13 11.52 -5.82
C LEU A 193 7.44 12.77 -6.40
N GLY A 194 6.45 13.35 -5.70
CA GLY A 194 5.67 14.47 -6.20
C GLY A 194 5.04 14.17 -7.56
N ARG A 195 4.89 15.19 -8.40
CA ARG A 195 4.45 15.05 -9.79
C ARG A 195 5.54 14.43 -10.66
N THR A 196 5.24 13.28 -11.26
CA THR A 196 6.20 12.55 -12.11
C THR A 196 5.64 12.38 -13.53
N TYR A 197 6.43 12.74 -14.53
CA TYR A 197 6.10 12.58 -15.95
C TYR A 197 6.74 11.32 -16.52
N TYR A 198 6.07 10.67 -17.45
CA TYR A 198 6.65 9.57 -18.21
C TYR A 198 6.14 9.54 -19.65
N LEU A 199 6.95 8.97 -20.54
CA LEU A 199 6.62 8.74 -21.94
C LEU A 199 6.88 7.26 -22.27
N ARG A 200 5.95 6.64 -22.99
CA ARG A 200 6.05 5.27 -23.47
C ARG A 200 5.82 5.25 -24.98
N LEU A 201 6.72 4.59 -25.69
CA LEU A 201 6.61 4.32 -27.11
C LEU A 201 6.44 2.82 -27.30
N LYS A 202 5.41 2.42 -28.04
CA LYS A 202 5.19 1.03 -28.43
C LYS A 202 5.16 0.95 -29.95
N TYR A 203 6.09 0.21 -30.53
CA TYR A 203 6.13 -0.08 -31.95
C TYR A 203 5.92 -1.57 -32.19
N LYS A 204 4.99 -1.93 -33.07
CA LYS A 204 4.72 -3.32 -33.45
C LYS A 204 5.41 -3.64 -34.77
N PHE A 205 6.43 -4.50 -34.71
CA PHE A 205 7.04 -5.08 -35.90
C PHE A 205 6.10 -6.13 -36.50
N LEU A 206 6.04 -6.20 -37.83
CA LEU A 206 5.30 -7.21 -38.59
C LEU A 206 6.15 -8.47 -38.75
#